data_AF-A0A8T5Q877-F1
#
_entry.id   AF-A0A8T5Q877-F1
#
_cell.length_a   1.000
_cell.length_b   1.000
_cell.length_c   1.000
_cell.angle_alpha   90.00
_cell.angle_beta   90.00
_cell.angle_gamma   90.00
#
_symmetry.space_group_name_H-M   'P 1'
#
loop_
_entity.id
_entity.type
_entity.pdbx_description
1 polymer ?
#
loop_
_entity_poly.entity_id
_entity_poly.type
_entity_poly.pdbx_seq_one_letter_code
_entity_poly.pdbx_strand_id
1 'polypeptide(L)'
;MVIFSNYITPLDRDYGRPTPEDISTGDVGIGVKDIGWGLPMGIGAAGLQDIAAKMKQGAGALEIQFPGAGAGQRTAQTPGMYGKEHRQALKELAEIAEVNLTTHASFGIGGLSGMDRYGNFSPEYKKFALNEIKRAIDFAADVADGGPVVVHSGEFPRPISDEPWAKDPRAPDGYRFIAYKEEPESAVIGIVDKRTGRVFHQVRKGVEVATPKWKVAERDYTYVAETDYPRLGIRKGDLVHVRKGDYVDYLGRKVAPEDRVPDYDPETGRFKIEMKTWKDFEREAEKINKEMAAKLGRPLRYDEMILPEEVYVKSTLAVDEAHAKGWALEYARHFDKYVKELKRLEEAYTFWKKEEEKVPPEKRHKLAIRLKSELEGLGIIVPREEKKLPSELIKEKMRLIRREIEHAKQASTAQEQQAKQAEMLREYAESSRKYALRESYGGYAEAGIAAWEATRRKKTKKPIFVAIENLYPESYGGHPEELRNLVKNARKMMEDTLVKRGLSRKEARDAARTHIKITLDTGHLNMWRKY
;
A
#
# COMPACT_ATOMS: atom_id res chain seq x y z
N MET A 1 35.66 52.83 44.61
CA MET A 1 34.22 52.57 44.39
C MET A 1 34.12 51.18 43.79
N VAL A 2 33.79 50.17 44.59
CA VAL A 2 33.64 48.79 44.11
C VAL A 2 32.25 48.72 43.48
N ILE A 3 32.20 48.58 42.16
CA ILE A 3 30.95 48.32 41.44
C ILE A 3 30.61 46.86 41.73
N PHE A 4 29.59 46.63 42.56
CA PHE A 4 29.01 45.30 42.71
C PHE A 4 28.41 44.93 41.35
N SER A 5 29.01 43.96 40.65
CA SER A 5 28.33 43.28 39.56
C SER A 5 27.09 42.64 40.17
N ASN A 6 25.91 43.02 39.68
CA ASN A 6 24.66 42.40 40.08
C ASN A 6 24.81 40.88 40.00
N TYR A 7 24.67 40.21 41.13
CA TYR A 7 24.71 38.76 41.21
C TYR A 7 23.41 38.26 40.60
N ILE A 8 23.44 37.91 39.31
CA ILE A 8 22.24 37.44 38.62
C ILE A 8 22.12 35.93 38.88
N THR A 9 21.05 35.52 39.57
CA THR A 9 20.75 34.12 39.84
C THR A 9 19.85 33.54 38.74
N PRO A 10 19.87 32.21 38.50
CA PRO A 10 18.93 31.56 37.58
C PRO A 10 17.44 31.75 37.91
N LEU A 11 17.13 32.31 39.09
CA LEU A 11 15.77 32.60 39.55
C LEU A 11 15.39 34.08 39.33
N ASP A 12 16.30 34.92 38.88
CA ASP A 12 16.02 36.34 38.65
C ASP A 12 15.17 36.53 37.38
N ARG A 13 14.22 37.45 37.45
CA ARG A 13 13.23 37.75 36.39
C ARG A 13 13.81 38.14 35.02
N ASP A 14 15.07 38.55 35.01
CA ASP A 14 15.80 38.99 33.82
C ASP A 14 16.91 37.99 33.40
N TYR A 15 17.09 36.90 34.14
CA TYR A 15 18.06 35.85 33.79
C TYR A 15 17.60 35.09 32.54
N GLY A 16 18.41 35.12 31.49
CA GLY A 16 18.15 34.37 30.26
C GLY A 16 17.17 35.02 29.27
N ARG A 17 16.97 36.34 29.30
CA ARG A 17 16.36 37.03 28.15
C ARG A 17 17.41 37.12 27.04
N PRO A 18 17.25 36.42 25.90
CA PRO A 18 18.24 36.50 24.83
C PRO A 18 18.29 37.92 24.30
N THR A 19 19.49 38.51 24.27
CA THR A 19 19.74 39.72 23.49
C THR A 19 20.13 39.25 22.07
N PRO A 20 19.37 39.61 21.03
CA PRO A 20 19.60 39.10 19.67
C PRO A 20 20.97 39.47 19.04
N GLU A 21 21.74 40.31 19.72
CA GLU A 21 22.96 40.93 19.18
C GLU A 21 24.26 40.27 19.66
N ASP A 22 24.24 39.38 20.67
CA ASP A 22 25.46 38.76 21.19
C ASP A 22 25.63 37.31 20.72
N ILE A 23 26.49 37.14 19.71
CA ILE A 23 26.87 35.85 19.11
C ILE A 23 28.21 35.33 19.67
N SER A 24 28.84 36.06 20.61
CA SER A 24 30.22 35.81 21.04
C SER A 24 30.39 34.58 21.94
N THR A 25 29.29 34.11 22.54
CA THR A 25 29.26 32.99 23.50
C THR A 25 28.90 31.65 22.86
N GLY A 26 28.50 31.62 21.59
CA GLY A 26 27.89 30.44 20.98
C GLY A 26 26.51 30.09 21.58
N ASP A 27 25.89 31.04 22.29
CA ASP A 27 24.55 30.90 22.83
C ASP A 27 23.54 30.70 21.68
N VAL A 28 22.88 29.53 21.69
CA VAL A 28 21.85 29.16 20.72
C VAL A 28 20.49 29.80 21.05
N GLY A 29 20.44 30.69 22.05
CA GLY A 29 19.25 31.43 22.45
C GLY A 29 18.23 30.59 23.21
N ILE A 30 18.68 29.54 23.92
CA ILE A 30 17.82 28.68 24.76
C ILE A 30 17.85 29.25 26.18
N GLY A 31 16.74 29.86 26.60
CA GLY A 31 16.59 30.37 27.96
C GLY A 31 16.10 29.30 28.94
N VAL A 32 16.14 29.59 30.24
CA VAL A 32 15.57 28.71 31.28
C VAL A 32 14.08 28.42 31.01
N LYS A 33 13.35 29.38 30.41
CA LYS A 33 11.94 29.23 30.00
C LYS A 33 11.71 28.23 28.86
N ASP A 34 12.77 27.81 28.18
CA ASP A 34 12.72 26.82 27.10
C ASP A 34 13.19 25.42 27.57
N ILE A 35 13.68 25.31 28.82
CA ILE A 35 14.13 24.07 29.42
C ILE A 35 13.00 23.46 30.27
N GLY A 36 12.78 22.17 30.08
CA GLY A 36 11.63 21.49 30.65
C GLY A 36 11.72 19.98 30.60
N TRP A 37 10.62 19.32 30.95
CA TRP A 37 10.49 17.87 30.84
C TRP A 37 9.06 17.45 30.47
N GLY A 38 8.95 16.21 29.99
CA GLY A 38 7.68 15.57 29.70
C GLY A 38 6.93 15.14 30.96
N LEU A 39 5.62 15.34 30.96
CA LEU A 39 4.69 14.91 32.00
C LEU A 39 3.71 13.88 31.42
N PRO A 40 4.05 12.58 31.47
CA PRO A 40 3.16 11.51 31.04
C PRO A 40 1.96 11.38 31.97
N MET A 41 0.79 11.77 31.48
CA MET A 41 -0.43 11.87 32.26
C MET A 41 -0.97 10.48 32.65
N GLY A 42 -1.20 10.29 33.96
CA GLY A 42 -1.52 9.02 34.60
C GLY A 42 -0.31 8.25 35.15
N ILE A 43 0.91 8.66 34.80
CA ILE A 43 2.17 8.03 35.27
C ILE A 43 2.99 9.07 36.07
N GLY A 44 3.33 10.18 35.44
CA GLY A 44 4.11 11.29 36.03
C GLY A 44 3.25 12.33 36.76
N ALA A 45 1.96 12.41 36.45
CA ALA A 45 0.96 13.22 37.13
C ALA A 45 -0.45 12.68 36.84
N ALA A 46 -1.31 12.51 37.85
CA ALA A 46 -2.66 11.95 37.66
C ALA A 46 -3.77 13.01 37.71
N GLY A 47 -3.49 14.20 38.24
CA GLY A 47 -4.47 15.29 38.36
C GLY A 47 -3.85 16.68 38.49
N LEU A 48 -4.71 17.70 38.63
CA LEU A 48 -4.32 19.11 38.65
C LEU A 48 -3.29 19.44 39.73
N GLN A 49 -3.43 18.83 40.92
CA GLN A 49 -2.54 19.04 42.06
C GLN A 49 -1.11 18.54 41.77
N ASP A 50 -0.98 17.37 41.15
CA ASP A 50 0.31 16.82 40.76
C ASP A 50 1.00 17.71 39.73
N ILE A 51 0.24 18.17 38.73
CA ILE A 51 0.77 19.06 37.68
C ILE A 51 1.24 20.39 38.28
N ALA A 52 0.45 20.96 39.21
CA ALA A 52 0.82 22.17 39.93
C ALA A 52 2.10 21.96 40.76
N ALA A 53 2.26 20.79 41.40
CA ALA A 53 3.48 20.45 42.12
C ALA A 53 4.68 20.36 41.18
N LYS A 54 4.51 19.81 39.98
CA LYS A 54 5.57 19.74 38.94
C LYS A 54 5.95 21.11 38.41
N MET A 55 4.99 22.01 38.17
CA MET A 55 5.29 23.41 37.77
C MET A 55 6.17 24.13 38.80
N LYS A 56 5.98 23.85 40.10
CA LYS A 56 6.78 24.45 41.17
C LYS A 56 8.21 23.90 41.30
N GLN A 57 8.58 22.87 40.54
CA GLN A 57 9.94 22.30 40.57
C GLN A 57 10.95 23.08 39.73
N GLY A 58 10.56 24.21 39.14
CA GLY A 58 11.46 25.11 38.41
C GLY A 58 11.63 24.80 36.93
N ALA A 59 10.72 24.02 36.32
CA ALA A 59 10.66 23.87 34.87
C ALA A 59 10.20 25.17 34.22
N GLY A 60 10.90 25.62 33.16
CA GLY A 60 10.43 26.72 32.32
C GLY A 60 9.38 26.30 31.30
N ALA A 61 9.42 25.02 30.90
CA ALA A 61 8.44 24.40 30.02
C ALA A 61 8.01 23.01 30.52
N LEU A 62 6.77 22.63 30.26
CA LEU A 62 6.25 21.29 30.55
C LEU A 62 5.47 20.78 29.34
N GLU A 63 5.82 19.59 28.88
CA GLU A 63 5.06 18.91 27.85
C GLU A 63 4.02 17.99 28.49
N ILE A 64 2.74 18.31 28.31
CA ILE A 64 1.65 17.45 28.76
C ILE A 64 1.52 16.31 27.78
N GLN A 65 1.93 15.11 28.20
CA GLN A 65 1.97 13.93 27.36
C GLN A 65 0.81 13.00 27.65
N PHE A 66 0.14 12.51 26.62
CA PHE A 66 -1.00 11.61 26.78
C PHE A 66 -0.62 10.16 26.41
N PRO A 67 -0.34 9.25 27.36
CA PRO A 67 0.01 7.87 27.02
C PRO A 67 -1.17 7.05 26.48
N GLY A 68 -2.40 7.44 26.82
CA GLY A 68 -3.62 6.73 26.43
C GLY A 68 -4.16 7.14 25.07
N ALA A 69 -5.11 6.34 24.56
CA ALA A 69 -5.91 6.66 23.38
C ALA A 69 -7.39 6.32 23.64
N GLY A 70 -8.31 6.95 22.90
CA GLY A 70 -9.75 6.68 22.99
C GLY A 70 -10.34 7.14 24.33
N ALA A 71 -11.00 6.24 25.08
CA ALA A 71 -11.61 6.59 26.37
C ALA A 71 -10.58 6.97 27.44
N GLY A 72 -9.35 6.45 27.34
CA GLY A 72 -8.32 6.61 28.37
C GLY A 72 -8.58 5.79 29.63
N GLN A 73 -7.57 5.71 30.48
CA GLN A 73 -7.60 5.03 31.78
C GLN A 73 -6.75 5.80 32.80
N ARG A 74 -6.82 5.44 34.08
CA ARG A 74 -6.12 6.17 35.16
C ARG A 74 -4.61 6.28 34.93
N THR A 75 -3.97 5.21 34.44
CA THR A 75 -2.53 5.15 34.17
C THR A 75 -2.13 5.48 32.73
N ALA A 76 -3.12 5.81 31.89
CA ALA A 76 -2.93 6.14 30.49
C ALA A 76 -4.01 7.15 30.08
N GLN A 77 -3.82 8.39 30.51
CA GLN A 77 -4.85 9.42 30.37
C GLN A 77 -4.92 9.95 28.93
N THR A 78 -6.07 10.52 28.56
CA THR A 78 -6.32 11.13 27.24
C THR A 78 -6.79 12.57 27.38
N PRO A 79 -6.67 13.42 26.33
CA PRO A 79 -7.11 14.81 26.41
C PRO A 79 -8.59 14.97 26.79
N GLY A 80 -9.46 14.03 26.43
CA GLY A 80 -10.89 14.13 26.74
C GLY A 80 -11.27 13.77 28.18
N MET A 81 -10.34 13.26 28.98
CA MET A 81 -10.56 13.11 30.43
C MET A 81 -10.56 14.47 31.16
N TYR A 82 -10.03 15.51 30.51
CA TYR A 82 -9.96 16.86 31.05
C TYR A 82 -11.11 17.71 30.53
N GLY A 83 -12.12 17.91 31.37
CA GLY A 83 -13.23 18.82 31.12
C GLY A 83 -12.79 20.30 31.08
N LYS A 84 -13.73 21.17 30.71
CA LYS A 84 -13.48 22.61 30.52
C LYS A 84 -12.85 23.28 31.75
N GLU A 85 -13.36 22.99 32.95
CA GLU A 85 -12.87 23.58 34.20
C GLU A 85 -11.43 23.14 34.51
N HIS A 86 -11.12 21.85 34.33
CA HIS A 86 -9.75 21.35 34.51
C HIS A 86 -8.77 22.01 33.54
N ARG A 87 -9.17 22.19 32.27
CA ARG A 87 -8.33 22.84 31.25
C ARG A 87 -8.09 24.31 31.58
N GLN A 88 -9.13 25.02 32.01
CA GLN A 88 -9.02 26.41 32.43
C GLN A 88 -8.09 26.56 33.64
N ALA A 89 -8.23 25.70 34.64
CA ALA A 89 -7.36 25.71 35.82
C ALA A 89 -5.90 25.42 35.45
N LEU A 90 -5.63 24.50 34.51
CA LEU A 90 -4.28 24.25 34.01
C LEU A 90 -3.68 25.48 33.32
N LYS A 91 -4.47 26.17 32.50
CA LYS A 91 -4.05 27.40 31.84
C LYS A 91 -3.67 28.47 32.86
N GLU A 92 -4.54 28.72 33.84
CA GLU A 92 -4.33 29.73 34.87
C GLU A 92 -3.10 29.42 35.73
N LEU A 93 -2.92 28.15 36.12
CA LEU A 93 -1.73 27.72 36.86
C LEU A 93 -0.45 27.92 36.07
N ALA A 94 -0.45 27.60 34.78
CA ALA A 94 0.70 27.82 33.91
C ALA A 94 1.02 29.31 33.75
N GLU A 95 -0.01 30.17 33.60
CA GLU A 95 0.17 31.62 33.52
C GLU A 95 0.72 32.20 34.83
N ILE A 96 0.22 31.75 35.98
CA ILE A 96 0.72 32.19 37.31
C ILE A 96 2.15 31.71 37.55
N ALA A 97 2.46 30.46 37.18
CA ALA A 97 3.80 29.89 37.35
C ALA A 97 4.79 30.35 36.27
N GLU A 98 4.33 31.12 35.28
CA GLU A 98 5.10 31.52 34.09
C GLU A 98 5.75 30.33 33.34
N VAL A 99 5.07 29.18 33.32
CA VAL A 99 5.52 27.94 32.67
C VAL A 99 4.90 27.82 31.28
N ASN A 100 5.73 27.52 30.27
CA ASN A 100 5.24 27.19 28.93
C ASN A 100 4.66 25.78 28.91
N LEU A 101 3.41 25.62 28.48
CA LEU A 101 2.83 24.30 28.24
C LEU A 101 2.93 23.93 26.77
N THR A 102 3.27 22.68 26.50
CA THR A 102 3.14 22.04 25.18
C THR A 102 2.32 20.76 25.32
N THR A 103 1.97 20.14 24.20
CA THR A 103 1.14 18.93 24.22
C THR A 103 1.78 17.85 23.37
N HIS A 104 1.83 16.63 23.88
CA HIS A 104 2.14 15.45 23.10
C HIS A 104 0.87 14.61 22.94
N ALA A 105 0.52 14.29 21.69
CA ALA A 105 -0.63 13.43 21.38
C ALA A 105 -0.40 12.00 21.89
N SER A 106 -1.37 11.12 21.64
CA SER A 106 -1.31 9.74 22.14
C SER A 106 -0.02 9.02 21.72
N PHE A 107 0.70 8.43 22.69
CA PHE A 107 1.83 7.54 22.40
C PHE A 107 1.42 6.28 21.61
N GLY A 108 0.14 5.89 21.72
CA GLY A 108 -0.42 4.74 21.03
C GLY A 108 -0.63 4.93 19.52
N ILE A 109 -0.26 6.10 18.98
CA ILE A 109 -0.35 6.43 17.56
C ILE A 109 1.06 6.45 16.98
N GLY A 110 1.39 5.47 16.16
CA GLY A 110 2.70 5.36 15.48
C GLY A 110 2.66 5.94 14.06
N GLY A 111 2.15 7.15 13.88
CA GLY A 111 2.03 7.80 12.56
C GLY A 111 0.61 7.82 11.97
N LEU A 112 0.49 8.24 10.71
CA LEU A 112 -0.77 8.53 10.02
C LEU A 112 -0.97 7.80 8.68
N SER A 113 -0.15 6.78 8.41
CA SER A 113 -0.31 5.87 7.26
C SER A 113 -1.59 5.03 7.34
N GLY A 114 -2.14 4.84 8.55
CA GLY A 114 -3.26 3.94 8.81
C GLY A 114 -2.87 2.48 9.01
N MET A 115 -1.57 2.16 9.16
CA MET A 115 -1.12 0.80 9.39
C MET A 115 -1.61 0.26 10.74
N ASP A 116 -2.35 -0.85 10.71
CA ASP A 116 -2.83 -1.56 11.90
C ASP A 116 -1.80 -2.56 12.44
N ARG A 117 -2.13 -3.21 13.56
CA ARG A 117 -1.24 -4.20 14.19
C ARG A 117 -1.02 -5.46 13.35
N TYR A 118 -1.88 -5.73 12.36
CA TYR A 118 -1.73 -6.85 11.43
C TYR A 118 -0.94 -6.47 10.18
N GLY A 119 -0.53 -5.20 10.07
CA GLY A 119 0.24 -4.64 8.98
C GLY A 119 -0.59 -4.25 7.75
N ASN A 120 -1.92 -4.20 7.86
CA ASN A 120 -2.79 -3.66 6.81
C ASN A 120 -3.02 -2.16 7.01
N PHE A 121 -3.38 -1.45 5.96
CA PHE A 121 -3.70 -0.03 6.03
C PHE A 121 -5.21 0.17 6.11
N SER A 122 -5.71 0.60 7.27
CA SER A 122 -7.13 0.81 7.54
C SER A 122 -7.49 2.30 7.56
N PRO A 123 -8.45 2.74 6.74
CA PRO A 123 -9.02 4.09 6.84
C PRO A 123 -9.63 4.38 8.21
N GLU A 124 -10.21 3.37 8.87
CA GLU A 124 -10.80 3.48 10.20
C GLU A 124 -9.73 3.76 11.26
N TYR A 125 -8.61 3.02 11.22
CA TYR A 125 -7.50 3.25 12.14
C TYR A 125 -6.85 4.63 11.91
N LYS A 126 -6.65 5.02 10.64
CA LYS A 126 -6.18 6.37 10.29
C LYS A 126 -7.10 7.46 10.86
N LYS A 127 -8.41 7.31 10.69
CA LYS A 127 -9.41 8.24 11.22
C LYS A 127 -9.37 8.30 12.74
N PHE A 128 -9.22 7.16 13.42
CA PHE A 128 -9.03 7.09 14.86
C PHE A 128 -7.79 7.88 15.30
N ALA A 129 -6.63 7.61 14.70
CA ALA A 129 -5.38 8.32 14.99
C ALA A 129 -5.51 9.83 14.77
N LEU A 130 -6.11 10.25 13.66
CA LEU A 130 -6.34 11.66 13.36
C LEU A 130 -7.27 12.33 14.39
N ASN A 131 -8.31 11.63 14.85
CA ASN A 131 -9.21 12.16 15.88
C ASN A 131 -8.51 12.36 17.21
N GLU A 132 -7.61 11.47 17.60
CA GLU A 132 -6.82 11.63 18.82
C GLU A 132 -5.85 12.83 18.72
N ILE A 133 -5.22 13.04 17.56
CA ILE A 133 -4.40 14.23 17.31
C ILE A 133 -5.28 15.50 17.36
N LYS A 134 -6.47 15.49 16.77
CA LYS A 134 -7.43 16.61 16.85
C LYS A 134 -7.84 16.92 18.29
N ARG A 135 -8.06 15.90 19.12
CA ARG A 135 -8.34 16.08 20.56
C ARG A 135 -7.15 16.72 21.29
N ALA A 136 -5.93 16.35 20.94
CA ALA A 136 -4.71 16.98 21.49
C ALA A 136 -4.56 18.44 21.01
N ILE A 137 -4.86 18.73 19.74
CA ILE A 137 -4.91 20.10 19.19
C ILE A 137 -5.92 20.95 19.94
N ASP A 138 -7.13 20.46 20.19
CA ASP A 138 -8.14 21.18 20.96
C ASP A 138 -7.69 21.41 22.40
N PHE A 139 -7.04 20.42 23.03
CA PHE A 139 -6.47 20.59 24.36
C PHE A 139 -5.37 21.64 24.40
N ALA A 140 -4.42 21.61 23.46
CA ALA A 140 -3.36 22.61 23.35
C ALA A 140 -3.94 24.02 23.12
N ALA A 141 -5.02 24.13 22.34
CA ALA A 141 -5.70 25.40 22.13
C ALA A 141 -6.30 25.98 23.42
N ASP A 142 -6.87 25.11 24.26
CA ASP A 142 -7.52 25.52 25.52
C ASP A 142 -6.50 25.78 26.64
N VAL A 143 -5.43 24.99 26.72
CA VAL A 143 -4.53 24.93 27.89
C VAL A 143 -3.20 25.63 27.66
N ALA A 144 -2.58 25.39 26.50
CA ALA A 144 -1.27 25.95 26.16
C ALA A 144 -1.34 27.31 25.44
N ASP A 145 -2.55 27.74 25.06
CA ASP A 145 -2.77 28.96 24.27
C ASP A 145 -1.94 28.99 22.97
N GLY A 146 -1.79 27.81 22.36
CA GLY A 146 -0.98 27.59 21.16
C GLY A 146 0.22 26.67 21.35
N GLY A 147 1.10 26.60 20.35
CA GLY A 147 2.37 25.86 20.43
C GLY A 147 2.35 24.47 19.78
N PRO A 148 3.44 23.69 19.97
CA PRO A 148 3.58 22.38 19.37
C PRO A 148 2.59 21.37 19.96
N VAL A 149 2.00 20.58 19.06
CA VAL A 149 1.35 19.30 19.35
C VAL A 149 2.25 18.22 18.76
N VAL A 150 3.03 17.57 19.62
CA VAL A 150 3.96 16.51 19.21
C VAL A 150 3.19 15.26 18.86
N VAL A 151 3.57 14.64 17.75
CA VAL A 151 2.99 13.39 17.26
C VAL A 151 4.14 12.48 16.81
N HIS A 152 4.12 11.22 17.23
CA HIS A 152 5.08 10.26 16.71
C HIS A 152 4.87 10.05 15.21
N SER A 153 5.97 9.86 14.49
CA SER A 153 6.00 9.14 13.22
C SER A 153 6.03 7.62 13.49
N GLY A 154 6.66 6.85 12.60
CA GLY A 154 6.66 5.39 12.65
C GLY A 154 5.71 4.76 11.65
N GLU A 155 5.56 5.40 10.48
CA GLU A 155 4.47 5.18 9.52
C GLU A 155 4.29 3.72 9.11
N PHE A 156 5.38 3.02 8.83
CA PHE A 156 5.40 1.62 8.44
C PHE A 156 6.83 1.08 8.62
N PRO A 157 6.99 -0.22 8.90
CA PRO A 157 8.30 -0.84 8.94
C PRO A 157 8.91 -0.84 7.53
N ARG A 158 10.20 -0.57 7.43
CA ARG A 158 10.93 -0.61 6.15
C ARG A 158 12.36 -1.11 6.33
N PRO A 159 12.94 -1.79 5.32
CA PRO A 159 14.35 -2.17 5.37
C PRO A 159 15.24 -0.94 5.46
N ILE A 160 16.21 -0.94 6.38
CA ILE A 160 17.10 0.21 6.59
C ILE A 160 17.98 0.42 5.37
N SER A 161 18.60 -0.66 4.90
CA SER A 161 19.45 -0.74 3.71
C SER A 161 18.80 -0.24 2.41
N ASP A 162 17.46 -0.18 2.33
CA ASP A 162 16.79 0.28 1.11
C ASP A 162 16.78 1.79 0.94
N GLU A 163 17.05 2.55 2.00
CA GLU A 163 17.01 4.00 1.93
C GLU A 163 18.27 4.60 1.28
N PRO A 164 18.10 5.65 0.46
CA PRO A 164 19.25 6.32 -0.17
C PRO A 164 20.31 6.82 0.81
N TRP A 165 19.89 7.32 1.98
CA TRP A 165 20.82 7.82 3.00
C TRP A 165 21.54 6.71 3.78
N ALA A 166 21.05 5.47 3.71
CA ALA A 166 21.71 4.32 4.32
C ALA A 166 22.84 3.78 3.43
N LYS A 167 22.83 4.08 2.13
CA LYS A 167 23.82 3.61 1.16
C LYS A 167 25.03 4.56 1.12
N ASP A 168 26.23 4.00 1.28
CA ASP A 168 27.48 4.73 1.12
C ASP A 168 28.57 3.81 0.54
N PRO A 169 29.03 4.05 -0.70
CA PRO A 169 30.09 3.27 -1.33
C PRO A 169 31.40 3.21 -0.54
N ARG A 170 31.62 4.13 0.41
CA ARG A 170 32.82 4.19 1.25
C ARG A 170 32.68 3.41 2.56
N ALA A 171 31.47 3.00 2.93
CA ALA A 171 31.22 2.24 4.14
C ALA A 171 31.45 0.73 3.91
N PRO A 172 31.74 -0.05 4.97
CA PRO A 172 31.77 -1.51 4.88
C PRO A 172 30.48 -2.04 4.26
N ASP A 173 30.60 -3.00 3.35
CA ASP A 173 29.49 -3.61 2.61
C ASP A 173 28.61 -2.63 1.79
N GLY A 174 29.02 -1.35 1.66
CA GLY A 174 28.31 -0.32 0.90
C GLY A 174 27.21 0.41 1.67
N TYR A 175 27.12 0.24 3.01
CA TYR A 175 26.04 0.80 3.82
C TYR A 175 26.55 1.48 5.10
N ARG A 176 26.05 2.69 5.38
CA ARG A 176 26.22 3.39 6.66
C ARG A 176 25.38 2.78 7.77
N PHE A 177 24.19 2.33 7.43
CA PHE A 177 23.24 1.75 8.36
C PHE A 177 22.58 0.54 7.70
N ILE A 178 22.48 -0.56 8.45
CA ILE A 178 21.77 -1.78 8.08
C ILE A 178 21.11 -2.32 9.33
N ALA A 179 19.91 -2.91 9.22
CA ALA A 179 19.27 -3.46 10.42
C ALA A 179 20.00 -4.71 10.95
N TYR A 180 20.50 -5.52 10.02
CA TYR A 180 21.30 -6.72 10.22
C TYR A 180 22.04 -7.03 8.91
N LYS A 181 23.09 -7.86 8.97
CA LYS A 181 24.04 -8.05 7.86
C LYS A 181 23.38 -8.51 6.56
N GLU A 182 22.44 -9.44 6.65
CA GLU A 182 21.76 -10.03 5.48
C GLU A 182 20.57 -9.21 4.98
N GLU A 183 20.22 -8.10 5.63
CA GLU A 183 19.04 -7.29 5.30
C GLU A 183 18.94 -6.90 3.81
N PRO A 184 20.01 -6.42 3.14
CA PRO A 184 19.94 -6.05 1.73
C PRO A 184 19.48 -7.20 0.81
N GLU A 185 19.80 -8.43 1.18
CA GLU A 185 19.50 -9.63 0.41
C GLU A 185 18.19 -10.30 0.85
N SER A 186 17.82 -10.23 2.13
CA SER A 186 16.65 -10.93 2.68
C SER A 186 15.44 -10.04 2.98
N ALA A 187 15.53 -8.73 2.73
CA ALA A 187 14.46 -7.78 3.01
C ALA A 187 13.11 -8.22 2.42
N VAL A 188 12.06 -7.96 3.19
CA VAL A 188 10.68 -8.27 2.83
C VAL A 188 9.93 -6.97 2.59
N ILE A 189 9.27 -6.86 1.44
CA ILE A 189 8.50 -5.69 1.04
C ILE A 189 7.04 -6.09 0.83
N GLY A 190 6.11 -5.39 1.48
CA GLY A 190 4.68 -5.65 1.35
C GLY A 190 4.10 -5.08 0.06
N ILE A 191 3.14 -5.79 -0.52
CA ILE A 191 2.30 -5.32 -1.62
C ILE A 191 0.86 -5.22 -1.16
N VAL A 192 0.24 -4.10 -1.49
CA VAL A 192 -1.09 -3.70 -1.06
C VAL A 192 -2.04 -3.68 -2.25
N ASP A 193 -3.29 -4.10 -2.05
CA ASP A 193 -4.37 -3.76 -2.96
C ASP A 193 -4.81 -2.33 -2.67
N LYS A 194 -4.47 -1.41 -3.57
CA LYS A 194 -4.69 0.04 -3.38
C LYS A 194 -6.17 0.43 -3.20
N ARG A 195 -7.12 -0.46 -3.48
CA ARG A 195 -8.56 -0.23 -3.24
C ARG A 195 -8.95 -0.45 -1.79
N THR A 196 -8.28 -1.38 -1.11
CA THR A 196 -8.69 -1.85 0.22
C THR A 196 -7.67 -1.53 1.31
N GLY A 197 -6.41 -1.24 0.94
CA GLY A 197 -5.32 -1.06 1.89
C GLY A 197 -4.81 -2.37 2.49
N ARG A 198 -5.35 -3.52 2.09
CA ARG A 198 -4.93 -4.84 2.58
C ARG A 198 -3.62 -5.27 1.92
N VAL A 199 -2.66 -5.71 2.73
CA VAL A 199 -1.46 -6.40 2.26
C VAL A 199 -1.85 -7.81 1.85
N PHE A 200 -1.65 -8.16 0.58
CA PHE A 200 -2.00 -9.49 0.04
C PHE A 200 -0.77 -10.31 -0.37
N HIS A 201 0.39 -9.68 -0.48
CA HIS A 201 1.63 -10.37 -0.84
C HIS A 201 2.84 -9.73 -0.16
N GLN A 202 3.89 -10.52 0.04
CA GLN A 202 5.18 -10.08 0.58
C GLN A 202 6.28 -10.56 -0.35
N VAL A 203 7.01 -9.62 -0.94
CA VAL A 203 8.14 -9.89 -1.82
C VAL A 203 9.40 -10.05 -0.99
N ARG A 204 10.12 -11.15 -1.18
CA ARG A 204 11.40 -11.42 -0.53
C ARG A 204 12.53 -11.27 -1.54
N LYS A 205 13.49 -10.38 -1.29
CA LYS A 205 14.57 -10.08 -2.26
C LYS A 205 15.46 -11.28 -2.58
N GLY A 206 15.68 -12.17 -1.61
CA GLY A 206 16.58 -13.31 -1.74
C GLY A 206 15.97 -14.52 -2.45
N VAL A 207 14.74 -14.42 -2.92
CA VAL A 207 14.05 -15.52 -3.60
C VAL A 207 14.08 -15.27 -5.11
N GLU A 208 14.67 -16.21 -5.84
CA GLU A 208 14.59 -16.23 -7.30
C GLU A 208 13.20 -16.68 -7.76
N VAL A 209 12.73 -16.09 -8.85
CA VAL A 209 11.40 -16.39 -9.41
C VAL A 209 11.55 -16.95 -10.81
N ALA A 210 10.95 -18.12 -11.03
CA ALA A 210 10.78 -18.67 -12.36
C ALA A 210 9.76 -17.82 -13.13
N THR A 211 10.19 -17.23 -14.24
CA THR A 211 9.33 -16.46 -15.15
C THR A 211 9.43 -17.02 -16.56
N PRO A 212 8.40 -16.85 -17.40
CA PRO A 212 8.49 -17.25 -18.80
C PRO A 212 9.56 -16.42 -19.51
N LYS A 213 10.45 -17.08 -20.26
CA LYS A 213 11.35 -16.38 -21.16
C LYS A 213 10.52 -15.89 -22.35
N TRP A 214 10.35 -14.58 -22.48
CA TRP A 214 9.49 -14.01 -23.53
C TRP A 214 10.12 -14.09 -24.92
N LYS A 215 9.30 -14.37 -25.94
CA LYS A 215 9.70 -14.38 -27.34
C LYS A 215 9.92 -12.95 -27.84
N VAL A 216 11.13 -12.69 -28.35
CA VAL A 216 11.54 -11.40 -28.91
C VAL A 216 12.15 -11.59 -30.29
N ALA A 217 12.15 -10.53 -31.11
CA ALA A 217 12.78 -10.53 -32.41
C ALA A 217 14.31 -10.63 -32.31
N GLU A 218 14.91 -11.55 -33.07
CA GLU A 218 16.37 -11.77 -33.06
C GLU A 218 17.14 -10.80 -33.99
N ARG A 219 16.45 -10.22 -34.97
CA ARG A 219 16.96 -9.30 -35.98
C ARG A 219 15.90 -8.28 -36.37
N ASP A 220 16.32 -7.23 -37.07
CA ASP A 220 15.42 -6.22 -37.63
C ASP A 220 14.75 -6.75 -38.90
N TYR A 221 13.46 -6.45 -39.09
CA TYR A 221 12.72 -6.75 -40.32
C TYR A 221 11.45 -5.90 -40.43
N THR A 222 10.77 -6.00 -41.57
CA THR A 222 9.51 -5.31 -41.85
C THR A 222 8.46 -6.27 -42.38
N TYR A 223 7.20 -6.02 -42.06
CA TYR A 223 6.05 -6.74 -42.65
C TYR A 223 4.87 -5.79 -42.83
N VAL A 224 3.92 -6.16 -43.70
CA VAL A 224 2.66 -5.44 -43.86
C VAL A 224 1.62 -6.04 -42.92
N ALA A 225 1.00 -5.22 -42.08
CA ALA A 225 0.02 -5.69 -41.11
C ALA A 225 -1.24 -6.26 -41.80
N GLU A 226 -1.56 -7.52 -41.53
CA GLU A 226 -2.74 -8.18 -42.11
C GLU A 226 -4.04 -7.93 -41.32
N THR A 227 -3.89 -7.46 -40.08
CA THR A 227 -4.96 -7.15 -39.12
C THR A 227 -4.61 -5.91 -38.33
N ASP A 228 -5.61 -5.31 -37.68
CA ASP A 228 -5.41 -4.22 -36.75
C ASP A 228 -4.77 -4.72 -35.44
N TYR A 229 -3.82 -3.96 -34.91
CA TYR A 229 -3.25 -4.10 -33.57
C TYR A 229 -3.47 -2.81 -32.78
N PRO A 230 -4.67 -2.59 -32.20
CA PRO A 230 -5.04 -1.32 -31.56
C PRO A 230 -4.09 -0.86 -30.47
N ARG A 231 -3.55 -1.78 -29.66
CA ARG A 231 -2.60 -1.47 -28.56
C ARG A 231 -1.26 -0.93 -29.05
N LEU A 232 -0.86 -1.27 -30.26
CA LEU A 232 0.34 -0.75 -30.91
C LEU A 232 0.04 0.44 -31.83
N GLY A 233 -1.24 0.80 -32.00
CA GLY A 233 -1.66 1.81 -32.97
C GLY A 233 -1.44 1.42 -34.43
N ILE A 234 -1.28 0.12 -34.72
CA ILE A 234 -1.03 -0.40 -36.07
C ILE A 234 -2.37 -0.78 -36.70
N ARG A 235 -2.62 -0.36 -37.94
CA ARG A 235 -3.78 -0.70 -38.75
C ARG A 235 -3.43 -1.71 -39.83
N LYS A 236 -4.42 -2.47 -40.27
CA LYS A 236 -4.29 -3.33 -41.45
C LYS A 236 -3.80 -2.51 -42.65
N GLY A 237 -2.74 -3.00 -43.30
CA GLY A 237 -2.07 -2.35 -44.42
C GLY A 237 -0.84 -1.51 -44.04
N ASP A 238 -0.62 -1.25 -42.75
CA ASP A 238 0.56 -0.49 -42.31
C ASP A 238 1.85 -1.31 -42.50
N LEU A 239 2.93 -0.63 -42.92
CA LEU A 239 4.27 -1.21 -42.92
C LEU A 239 4.85 -1.14 -41.51
N VAL A 240 4.93 -2.29 -40.85
CA VAL A 240 5.43 -2.42 -39.48
C VAL A 240 6.93 -2.71 -39.50
N HIS A 241 7.70 -1.91 -38.78
CA HIS A 241 9.12 -2.14 -38.55
C HIS A 241 9.35 -2.79 -37.19
N VAL A 242 9.92 -3.99 -37.19
CA VAL A 242 10.28 -4.76 -36.00
C VAL A 242 11.78 -4.64 -35.80
N ARG A 243 12.19 -4.22 -34.60
CA ARG A 243 13.59 -4.15 -34.20
C ARG A 243 13.97 -5.35 -33.36
N LYS A 244 15.24 -5.73 -33.40
CA LYS A 244 15.82 -6.72 -32.50
C LYS A 244 15.47 -6.37 -31.05
N GLY A 245 14.90 -7.33 -30.34
CA GLY A 245 14.43 -7.18 -28.96
C GLY A 245 12.97 -6.76 -28.80
N ASP A 246 12.26 -6.39 -29.87
CA ASP A 246 10.81 -6.19 -29.82
C ASP A 246 10.09 -7.51 -29.48
N TYR A 247 9.01 -7.46 -28.69
CA TYR A 247 8.17 -8.62 -28.44
C TYR A 247 7.44 -9.03 -29.73
N VAL A 248 7.43 -10.33 -30.02
CA VAL A 248 6.78 -10.90 -31.20
C VAL A 248 5.98 -12.14 -30.86
N ASP A 249 4.92 -12.40 -31.62
CA ASP A 249 4.17 -13.65 -31.52
C ASP A 249 4.86 -14.82 -32.23
N TYR A 250 4.23 -16.00 -32.22
CA TYR A 250 4.75 -17.19 -32.87
C TYR A 250 4.85 -17.09 -34.40
N LEU A 251 4.22 -16.08 -35.02
CA LEU A 251 4.29 -15.80 -36.46
C LEU A 251 5.29 -14.68 -36.79
N GLY A 252 6.02 -14.16 -35.79
CA GLY A 252 6.97 -13.06 -36.01
C GLY A 252 6.27 -11.72 -36.21
N ARG A 253 5.08 -11.52 -35.65
CA ARG A 253 4.37 -10.23 -35.72
C ARG A 253 4.60 -9.48 -34.42
N LYS A 254 4.83 -8.18 -34.49
CA LYS A 254 5.09 -7.34 -33.31
C LYS A 254 3.87 -7.34 -32.39
N VAL A 255 4.11 -7.52 -31.09
CA VAL A 255 3.05 -7.49 -30.06
C VAL A 255 3.40 -6.49 -28.96
N ALA A 256 2.36 -6.00 -28.28
CA ALA A 256 2.54 -5.16 -27.10
C ALA A 256 3.08 -5.98 -25.92
N PRO A 257 3.73 -5.37 -24.92
CA PRO A 257 4.19 -6.07 -23.71
C PRO A 257 3.09 -6.86 -22.99
N GLU A 258 1.83 -6.46 -23.11
CA GLU A 258 0.67 -7.13 -22.53
C GLU A 258 0.25 -8.39 -23.30
N ASP A 259 0.66 -8.51 -24.57
CA ASP A 259 0.33 -9.60 -25.50
C ASP A 259 1.56 -10.48 -25.82
N ARG A 260 2.64 -10.32 -25.06
CA ARG A 260 3.87 -11.10 -25.23
C ARG A 260 3.62 -12.59 -25.00
N VAL A 261 4.28 -13.42 -25.79
CA VAL A 261 4.18 -14.89 -25.71
C VAL A 261 5.51 -15.49 -25.22
N PRO A 262 5.48 -16.61 -24.48
CA PRO A 262 6.70 -17.29 -24.07
C PRO A 262 7.44 -17.90 -25.28
N ASP A 263 8.76 -18.03 -25.16
CA ASP A 263 9.59 -18.70 -26.15
C ASP A 263 9.36 -20.21 -26.08
N TYR A 264 9.03 -20.82 -27.22
CA TYR A 264 8.74 -22.23 -27.35
C TYR A 264 9.96 -22.98 -27.88
N ASP A 265 10.33 -24.06 -27.21
CA ASP A 265 11.40 -24.95 -27.63
C ASP A 265 10.81 -26.16 -28.38
N PRO A 266 10.99 -26.25 -29.70
CA PRO A 266 10.44 -27.35 -30.49
C PRO A 266 11.15 -28.68 -30.25
N GLU A 267 12.39 -28.69 -29.74
CA GLU A 267 13.15 -29.92 -29.48
C GLU A 267 12.63 -30.62 -28.23
N THR A 268 12.33 -29.85 -27.19
CA THR A 268 11.80 -30.38 -25.91
C THR A 268 10.28 -30.40 -25.84
N GLY A 269 9.62 -29.67 -26.75
CA GLY A 269 8.17 -29.45 -26.73
C GLY A 269 7.68 -28.60 -25.56
N ARG A 270 8.56 -27.87 -24.88
CA ARG A 270 8.27 -27.08 -23.67
C ARG A 270 8.51 -25.60 -23.89
N PHE A 271 7.81 -24.77 -23.13
CA PHE A 271 8.11 -23.34 -23.07
C PHE A 271 9.33 -23.08 -22.19
N LYS A 272 10.19 -22.16 -22.62
CA LYS A 272 11.41 -21.79 -21.89
C LYS A 272 11.06 -20.92 -20.69
N ILE A 273 11.72 -21.19 -19.57
CA ILE A 273 11.65 -20.41 -18.35
C ILE A 273 13.03 -19.81 -18.04
N GLU A 274 13.04 -18.68 -17.36
CA GLU A 274 14.24 -18.04 -16.81
C GLU A 274 14.04 -17.75 -15.33
N MET A 275 15.12 -17.92 -14.54
CA MET A 275 15.14 -17.53 -13.14
C MET A 275 15.51 -16.06 -13.04
N LYS A 276 14.62 -15.24 -12.51
CA LYS A 276 14.87 -13.81 -12.25
C LYS A 276 15.22 -13.59 -10.79
N THR A 277 16.23 -12.77 -10.59
CA THR A 277 16.68 -12.26 -9.29
C THR A 277 16.06 -10.89 -9.00
N TRP A 278 16.18 -10.39 -7.77
CA TRP A 278 15.76 -9.04 -7.42
C TRP A 278 16.36 -7.95 -8.34
N LYS A 279 17.65 -8.10 -8.71
CA LYS A 279 18.35 -7.16 -9.61
C LYS A 279 17.72 -7.10 -11.01
N ASP A 280 17.09 -8.19 -11.46
CA ASP A 280 16.37 -8.20 -12.74
C ASP A 280 15.12 -7.32 -12.67
N PHE A 281 14.38 -7.39 -11.56
CA PHE A 281 13.21 -6.56 -11.33
C PHE A 281 13.58 -5.08 -11.11
N GLU A 282 14.72 -4.79 -10.48
CA GLU A 282 15.25 -3.42 -10.38
C GLU A 282 15.52 -2.82 -11.77
N ARG A 283 16.22 -3.56 -12.64
CA ARG A 283 16.49 -3.11 -14.02
C ARG A 283 15.21 -2.94 -14.84
N GLU A 284 14.24 -3.84 -14.67
CA GLU A 284 12.96 -3.77 -15.37
C GLU A 284 12.15 -2.55 -14.90
N ALA A 285 12.06 -2.30 -13.59
CA ALA A 285 11.42 -1.12 -13.02
C ALA A 285 12.07 0.18 -13.52
N GLU A 286 13.40 0.26 -13.54
CA GLU A 286 14.12 1.41 -14.09
C GLU A 286 13.79 1.67 -15.56
N LYS A 287 13.77 0.61 -16.38
CA LYS A 287 13.44 0.71 -17.80
C LYS A 287 12.02 1.24 -17.99
N ILE A 288 11.04 0.66 -17.29
CA ILE A 288 9.64 1.09 -17.33
C ILE A 288 9.51 2.56 -16.94
N ASN A 289 10.18 2.97 -15.85
CA ASN A 289 10.15 4.34 -15.37
C ASN A 289 10.79 5.33 -16.37
N LYS A 290 11.89 4.95 -17.03
CA LYS A 290 12.52 5.77 -18.08
C LYS A 290 11.60 5.95 -19.29
N GLU A 291 10.94 4.88 -19.73
CA GLU A 291 9.96 4.94 -20.83
C GLU A 291 8.75 5.80 -20.47
N MET A 292 8.22 5.65 -19.25
CA MET A 292 7.12 6.49 -18.76
C MET A 292 7.50 7.97 -18.66
N ALA A 293 8.68 8.29 -18.13
CA ALA A 293 9.18 9.66 -18.06
C ALA A 293 9.34 10.28 -19.45
N ALA A 294 9.86 9.52 -20.42
CA ALA A 294 10.01 9.96 -21.80
C ALA A 294 8.64 10.24 -22.45
N LYS A 295 7.64 9.38 -22.23
CA LYS A 295 6.26 9.59 -22.72
C LYS A 295 5.60 10.84 -22.11
N LEU A 296 5.87 11.13 -20.83
CA LEU A 296 5.31 12.29 -20.14
C LEU A 296 6.09 13.59 -20.39
N GLY A 297 7.29 13.53 -20.96
CA GLY A 297 8.16 14.69 -21.17
C GLY A 297 8.65 15.35 -19.88
N ARG A 298 8.59 14.64 -18.74
CA ARG A 298 9.05 15.13 -17.43
C ARG A 298 9.48 13.98 -16.52
N PRO A 299 10.33 14.24 -15.50
CA PRO A 299 10.59 13.26 -14.45
C PRO A 299 9.30 12.78 -13.78
N LEU A 300 9.26 11.49 -13.43
CA LEU A 300 8.18 10.91 -12.66
C LEU A 300 8.23 11.40 -11.22
N ARG A 301 7.05 11.63 -10.63
CA ARG A 301 6.95 11.75 -9.18
C ARG A 301 7.06 10.36 -8.55
N TYR A 302 7.46 10.30 -7.29
CA TYR A 302 7.62 9.05 -6.56
C TYR A 302 6.35 8.17 -6.56
N ASP A 303 5.16 8.78 -6.46
CA ASP A 303 3.87 8.10 -6.54
C ASP A 303 3.58 7.51 -7.94
N GLU A 304 4.20 8.06 -8.98
CA GLU A 304 4.05 7.61 -10.37
C GLU A 304 5.07 6.54 -10.76
N MET A 305 6.17 6.42 -10.01
CA MET A 305 7.20 5.42 -10.28
C MET A 305 6.67 4.01 -10.03
N ILE A 306 7.00 3.09 -10.91
CA ILE A 306 6.84 1.65 -10.69
C ILE A 306 8.07 1.15 -9.93
N LEU A 307 7.85 0.51 -8.79
CA LEU A 307 8.91 -0.03 -7.94
C LEU A 307 9.21 -1.50 -8.28
N PRO A 308 10.41 -2.02 -7.97
CA PRO A 308 10.79 -3.38 -8.31
C PRO A 308 9.85 -4.45 -7.73
N GLU A 309 9.36 -4.26 -6.50
CA GLU A 309 8.38 -5.14 -5.86
C GLU A 309 7.03 -5.18 -6.61
N GLU A 310 6.64 -4.07 -7.24
CA GLU A 310 5.43 -3.99 -8.06
C GLU A 310 5.64 -4.76 -9.37
N VAL A 311 6.81 -4.67 -9.99
CA VAL A 311 7.16 -5.45 -11.19
C VAL A 311 7.19 -6.94 -10.86
N TYR A 312 7.80 -7.31 -9.73
CA TYR A 312 7.83 -8.68 -9.24
C TYR A 312 6.42 -9.27 -9.14
N VAL A 313 5.54 -8.63 -8.35
CA VAL A 313 4.19 -9.18 -8.12
C VAL A 313 3.37 -9.17 -9.39
N LYS A 314 3.47 -8.12 -10.20
CA LYS A 314 2.74 -8.05 -11.47
C LYS A 314 3.19 -9.13 -12.45
N SER A 315 4.46 -9.52 -12.43
CA SER A 315 4.97 -10.61 -13.25
C SER A 315 4.41 -11.95 -12.82
N THR A 316 4.40 -12.24 -11.52
CA THR A 316 3.81 -13.48 -10.97
C THR A 316 2.32 -13.56 -11.23
N LEU A 317 1.57 -12.49 -10.95
CA LEU A 317 0.12 -12.46 -11.19
C LEU A 317 -0.24 -12.56 -12.68
N ALA A 318 0.62 -12.09 -13.58
CA ALA A 318 0.40 -12.26 -15.02
C ALA A 318 0.50 -13.74 -15.44
N VAL A 319 1.38 -14.51 -14.80
CA VAL A 319 1.49 -15.96 -15.03
C VAL A 319 0.25 -16.66 -14.50
N ASP A 320 -0.19 -16.33 -13.29
CA ASP A 320 -1.41 -16.89 -12.70
C ASP A 320 -2.66 -16.58 -13.55
N GLU A 321 -2.77 -15.33 -14.02
CA GLU A 321 -3.82 -14.88 -14.94
C GLU A 321 -3.80 -15.71 -16.23
N ALA A 322 -2.64 -15.88 -16.87
CA ALA A 322 -2.50 -16.63 -18.11
C ALA A 322 -2.80 -18.13 -17.93
N HIS A 323 -2.34 -18.72 -16.83
CA HIS A 323 -2.60 -20.11 -16.48
C HIS A 323 -4.10 -20.37 -16.32
N ALA A 324 -4.79 -19.52 -15.55
CA ALA A 324 -6.23 -19.62 -15.35
C ALA A 324 -7.01 -19.47 -16.67
N LYS A 325 -6.64 -18.50 -17.53
CA LYS A 325 -7.22 -18.37 -18.87
C LYS A 325 -7.01 -19.62 -19.74
N GLY A 326 -5.81 -20.21 -19.68
CA GLY A 326 -5.50 -21.45 -20.40
C GLY A 326 -6.42 -22.61 -19.99
N TRP A 327 -6.61 -22.80 -18.69
CA TRP A 327 -7.53 -23.82 -18.18
C TRP A 327 -8.99 -23.53 -18.47
N ALA A 328 -9.42 -22.26 -18.42
CA ALA A 328 -10.77 -21.87 -18.80
C ALA A 328 -11.09 -22.30 -20.24
N LEU A 329 -10.16 -22.04 -21.17
CA LEU A 329 -10.27 -22.45 -22.56
C LEU A 329 -10.25 -23.97 -22.73
N GLU A 330 -9.35 -24.67 -22.04
CA GLU A 330 -9.26 -26.13 -22.09
C GLU A 330 -10.56 -26.80 -21.61
N TYR A 331 -11.14 -26.35 -20.50
CA TYR A 331 -12.43 -26.88 -20.02
C TYR A 331 -13.59 -26.55 -20.95
N ALA A 332 -13.54 -25.42 -21.66
CA ALA A 332 -14.57 -25.03 -22.62
C ALA A 332 -14.40 -25.68 -24.01
N ARG A 333 -13.25 -26.28 -24.33
CA ARG A 333 -12.88 -26.65 -25.72
C ARG A 333 -13.89 -27.54 -26.45
N HIS A 334 -14.60 -28.42 -25.73
CA HIS A 334 -15.58 -29.36 -26.28
C HIS A 334 -17.02 -28.99 -25.93
N PHE A 335 -17.26 -27.84 -25.28
CA PHE A 335 -18.58 -27.47 -24.79
C PHE A 335 -19.63 -27.43 -25.92
N ASP A 336 -19.32 -26.74 -27.02
CA ASP A 336 -20.22 -26.67 -28.18
C ASP A 336 -20.49 -28.04 -28.80
N LYS A 337 -19.47 -28.93 -28.80
CA LYS A 337 -19.62 -30.31 -29.27
C LYS A 337 -20.60 -31.08 -28.38
N TYR A 338 -20.47 -30.97 -27.06
CA TYR A 338 -21.38 -31.62 -26.11
C TYR A 338 -22.81 -31.09 -26.23
N VAL A 339 -23.00 -29.78 -26.41
CA VAL A 339 -24.33 -29.20 -26.63
C VAL A 339 -24.97 -29.73 -27.92
N LYS A 340 -24.21 -29.79 -29.01
CA LYS A 340 -24.68 -30.37 -30.28
C LYS A 340 -24.99 -31.87 -30.16
N GLU A 341 -24.14 -32.63 -29.47
CA GLU A 341 -24.34 -34.06 -29.23
C GLU A 341 -25.59 -34.31 -28.37
N LEU A 342 -25.82 -33.51 -27.33
CA LEU A 342 -27.01 -33.62 -26.50
C LEU A 342 -28.29 -33.39 -27.30
N LYS A 343 -28.33 -32.36 -28.17
CA LYS A 343 -29.48 -32.10 -29.06
C LYS A 343 -29.76 -33.29 -29.96
N ARG A 344 -28.72 -33.85 -30.60
CA ARG A 344 -28.86 -35.05 -31.45
C ARG A 344 -29.38 -36.26 -30.67
N LEU A 345 -28.92 -36.45 -29.43
CA LEU A 345 -29.39 -37.53 -28.56
C LEU A 345 -30.84 -37.32 -28.10
N GLU A 346 -31.29 -36.08 -27.87
CA GLU A 346 -32.70 -35.77 -27.53
C GLU A 346 -33.65 -36.10 -28.68
N GLU A 347 -33.27 -35.76 -29.91
CA GLU A 347 -33.99 -36.13 -31.13
C GLU A 347 -34.04 -37.66 -31.29
N ALA A 348 -32.89 -38.33 -31.16
CA ALA A 348 -32.81 -39.79 -31.24
C ALA A 348 -33.66 -40.46 -30.15
N TYR A 349 -33.61 -39.98 -28.90
CA TYR A 349 -34.40 -40.52 -27.80
C TYR A 349 -35.90 -40.48 -28.10
N THR A 350 -36.38 -39.37 -28.66
CA THR A 350 -37.79 -39.19 -29.01
C THR A 350 -38.21 -40.11 -30.16
N PHE A 351 -37.36 -40.28 -31.17
CA PHE A 351 -37.57 -41.23 -32.26
C PHE A 351 -37.64 -42.67 -31.75
N TRP A 352 -36.62 -43.12 -31.01
CA TRP A 352 -36.51 -44.51 -30.54
C TRP A 352 -37.59 -44.88 -29.54
N LYS A 353 -38.00 -43.96 -28.67
CA LYS A 353 -39.11 -44.20 -27.74
C LYS A 353 -40.42 -44.50 -28.49
N LYS A 354 -40.70 -43.77 -29.59
CA LYS A 354 -41.88 -44.04 -30.45
C LYS A 354 -41.76 -45.39 -31.19
N GLU A 355 -40.57 -45.76 -31.65
CA GLU A 355 -40.36 -47.04 -32.31
C GLU A 355 -40.47 -48.24 -31.35
N GLU A 356 -39.98 -48.11 -30.12
CA GLU A 356 -40.12 -49.12 -29.07
C GLU A 356 -41.59 -49.41 -28.73
N GLU A 357 -42.45 -48.38 -28.70
CA GLU A 357 -43.89 -48.50 -28.45
C GLU A 357 -44.60 -49.37 -29.51
N LYS A 358 -44.11 -49.34 -30.77
CA LYS A 358 -44.66 -50.14 -31.89
C LYS A 358 -44.27 -51.62 -31.86
N VAL A 359 -43.29 -52.01 -31.03
CA VAL A 359 -42.78 -53.38 -30.96
C VAL A 359 -43.36 -54.11 -29.73
N PRO A 360 -43.80 -55.38 -29.86
CA PRO A 360 -44.29 -56.17 -28.73
C PRO A 360 -43.27 -56.24 -27.58
N PRO A 361 -43.69 -56.12 -26.30
CA PRO A 361 -42.80 -56.05 -25.13
C PRO A 361 -41.72 -57.14 -25.10
N GLU A 362 -42.08 -58.37 -25.45
CA GLU A 362 -41.19 -59.53 -25.47
C GLU A 362 -40.04 -59.43 -26.48
N LYS A 363 -40.15 -58.56 -27.49
CA LYS A 363 -39.15 -58.41 -28.56
C LYS A 363 -38.38 -57.09 -28.51
N ARG A 364 -38.78 -56.13 -27.65
CA ARG A 364 -38.17 -54.79 -27.59
C ARG A 364 -36.67 -54.82 -27.30
N HIS A 365 -36.22 -55.73 -26.44
CA HIS A 365 -34.79 -55.88 -26.11
C HIS A 365 -33.92 -56.36 -27.30
N LYS A 366 -34.52 -56.97 -28.34
CA LYS A 366 -33.78 -57.39 -29.55
C LYS A 366 -33.58 -56.22 -30.54
N LEU A 367 -34.26 -55.09 -30.36
CA LEU A 367 -34.07 -53.89 -31.19
C LEU A 367 -32.65 -53.34 -31.06
N ALA A 368 -32.12 -53.23 -29.84
CA ALA A 368 -30.77 -52.69 -29.61
C ALA A 368 -29.67 -53.51 -30.31
N ILE A 369 -29.83 -54.85 -30.35
CA ILE A 369 -28.89 -55.74 -31.03
C ILE A 369 -29.02 -55.63 -32.55
N ARG A 370 -30.24 -55.55 -33.08
CA ARG A 370 -30.52 -55.44 -34.51
C ARG A 370 -30.02 -54.10 -35.10
N LEU A 371 -30.10 -53.04 -34.30
CA LEU A 371 -29.85 -51.65 -34.72
C LEU A 371 -28.55 -51.12 -34.12
N LYS A 372 -27.65 -52.04 -33.75
CA LYS A 372 -26.37 -51.76 -33.12
C LYS A 372 -25.56 -50.71 -33.90
N SER A 373 -25.54 -50.79 -35.24
CA SER A 373 -24.84 -49.83 -36.11
C SER A 373 -25.35 -48.39 -35.94
N GLU A 374 -26.66 -48.21 -35.79
CA GLU A 374 -27.28 -46.88 -35.64
C GLU A 374 -26.99 -46.27 -34.27
N LEU A 375 -26.95 -47.10 -33.21
CA LEU A 375 -26.56 -46.69 -31.86
C LEU A 375 -25.04 -46.41 -31.76
N GLU A 376 -24.21 -47.21 -32.42
CA GLU A 376 -22.76 -46.96 -32.52
C GLU A 376 -22.47 -45.65 -33.26
N GLY A 377 -23.28 -45.30 -34.27
CA GLY A 377 -23.25 -43.99 -34.94
C GLY A 377 -23.63 -42.78 -34.07
N LEU A 378 -24.19 -43.03 -32.88
CA LEU A 378 -24.43 -42.05 -31.81
C LEU A 378 -23.36 -42.12 -30.71
N GLY A 379 -22.30 -42.93 -30.90
CA GLY A 379 -21.25 -43.14 -29.91
C GLY A 379 -21.72 -43.94 -28.68
N ILE A 380 -22.74 -44.79 -28.84
CA ILE A 380 -23.29 -45.64 -27.79
C ILE A 380 -22.80 -47.07 -28.00
N ILE A 381 -22.11 -47.62 -26.99
CA ILE A 381 -21.67 -49.02 -27.01
C ILE A 381 -22.83 -49.88 -26.53
N VAL A 382 -23.27 -50.83 -27.36
CA VAL A 382 -24.33 -51.79 -27.00
C VAL A 382 -23.68 -53.02 -26.35
N PRO A 383 -23.85 -53.26 -25.03
CA PRO A 383 -23.29 -54.43 -24.37
C PRO A 383 -23.97 -55.70 -24.92
N ARG A 384 -23.20 -56.76 -25.18
CA ARG A 384 -23.75 -58.03 -25.69
C ARG A 384 -24.59 -58.79 -24.65
N GLU A 385 -24.41 -58.48 -23.38
CA GLU A 385 -24.97 -59.22 -22.23
C GLU A 385 -26.14 -58.50 -21.54
N GLU A 386 -26.28 -57.18 -21.74
CA GLU A 386 -27.33 -56.37 -21.10
C GLU A 386 -28.57 -56.22 -21.99
N LYS A 387 -29.75 -56.61 -21.48
CA LYS A 387 -31.05 -56.46 -22.17
C LYS A 387 -31.63 -55.05 -22.05
N LYS A 388 -30.83 -54.00 -22.27
CA LYS A 388 -31.29 -52.60 -22.21
C LYS A 388 -32.00 -52.19 -23.49
N LEU A 389 -33.00 -51.32 -23.35
CA LEU A 389 -33.68 -50.72 -24.50
C LEU A 389 -32.81 -49.63 -25.17
N PRO A 390 -32.92 -49.41 -26.48
CA PRO A 390 -32.26 -48.29 -27.16
C PRO A 390 -32.47 -46.94 -26.47
N SER A 391 -33.71 -46.63 -26.04
CA SER A 391 -34.06 -45.40 -25.34
C SER A 391 -33.38 -45.28 -23.97
N GLU A 392 -33.16 -46.38 -23.26
CA GLU A 392 -32.43 -46.42 -21.99
C GLU A 392 -30.94 -46.14 -22.21
N LEU A 393 -30.33 -46.76 -23.23
CA LEU A 393 -28.92 -46.53 -23.59
C LEU A 393 -28.67 -45.08 -24.03
N ILE A 394 -29.59 -44.50 -24.83
CA ILE A 394 -29.53 -43.09 -25.22
C ILE A 394 -29.68 -42.19 -24.00
N LYS A 395 -30.60 -42.50 -23.08
CA LYS A 395 -30.79 -41.72 -21.85
C LYS A 395 -29.57 -41.78 -20.93
N GLU A 396 -28.89 -42.92 -20.83
CA GLU A 396 -27.62 -43.04 -20.10
C GLU A 396 -26.53 -42.16 -20.73
N LYS A 397 -26.37 -42.20 -22.05
CA LYS A 397 -25.44 -41.34 -22.78
C LYS A 397 -25.79 -39.85 -22.61
N MET A 398 -27.06 -39.47 -22.73
CA MET A 398 -27.53 -38.10 -22.45
C MET A 398 -27.15 -37.64 -21.05
N ARG A 399 -27.29 -38.51 -20.04
CA ARG A 399 -26.89 -38.20 -18.66
C ARG A 399 -25.40 -37.93 -18.55
N LEU A 400 -24.55 -38.70 -19.24
CA LEU A 400 -23.11 -38.47 -19.29
C LEU A 400 -22.78 -37.13 -19.96
N ILE A 401 -23.35 -36.86 -21.14
CA ILE A 401 -23.12 -35.59 -21.84
C ILE A 401 -23.61 -34.38 -21.04
N ARG A 402 -24.75 -34.47 -20.34
CA ARG A 402 -25.19 -33.41 -19.42
C ARG A 402 -24.21 -33.16 -18.29
N ARG A 403 -23.57 -34.21 -17.74
CA ARG A 403 -22.51 -34.06 -16.73
C ARG A 403 -21.27 -33.38 -17.32
N GLU A 404 -20.87 -33.74 -18.53
CA GLU A 404 -19.74 -33.07 -19.21
C GLU A 404 -20.02 -31.59 -19.48
N ILE A 405 -21.24 -31.25 -19.90
CA ILE A 405 -21.68 -29.84 -20.06
C ILE A 405 -21.62 -29.11 -18.72
N GLU A 406 -22.16 -29.69 -17.65
CA GLU A 406 -22.16 -29.05 -16.33
C GLU A 406 -20.74 -28.89 -15.79
N HIS A 407 -19.89 -29.93 -15.94
CA HIS A 407 -18.49 -29.87 -15.57
C HIS A 407 -17.76 -28.76 -16.34
N ALA A 408 -17.85 -28.74 -17.67
CA ALA A 408 -17.23 -27.71 -18.50
C ALA A 408 -17.71 -26.29 -18.11
N LYS A 409 -19.02 -26.11 -17.89
CA LYS A 409 -19.60 -24.83 -17.46
C LYS A 409 -19.02 -24.38 -16.12
N GLN A 410 -19.03 -25.24 -15.11
CA GLN A 410 -18.55 -24.90 -13.76
C GLN A 410 -17.04 -24.69 -13.72
N ALA A 411 -16.26 -25.60 -14.32
CA ALA A 411 -14.81 -25.55 -14.32
C ALA A 411 -14.27 -24.36 -15.12
N SER A 412 -14.81 -24.12 -16.32
CA SER A 412 -14.41 -22.97 -17.15
C SER A 412 -14.76 -21.65 -16.47
N THR A 413 -15.99 -21.51 -15.95
CA THR A 413 -16.40 -20.28 -15.23
C THR A 413 -15.54 -20.01 -14.00
N ALA A 414 -15.21 -21.05 -13.21
CA ALA A 414 -14.35 -20.89 -12.05
C ALA A 414 -12.94 -20.40 -12.43
N GLN A 415 -12.38 -20.91 -13.52
CA GLN A 415 -11.08 -20.48 -14.03
C GLN A 415 -11.12 -19.06 -14.62
N GLU A 416 -12.19 -18.67 -15.32
CA GLU A 416 -12.40 -17.28 -15.74
C GLU A 416 -12.48 -16.32 -14.54
N GLN A 417 -13.14 -16.72 -13.47
CA GLN A 417 -13.19 -15.93 -12.23
C GLN A 417 -11.80 -15.78 -11.59
N GLN A 418 -11.00 -16.86 -11.54
CA GLN A 418 -9.62 -16.82 -11.04
C GLN A 418 -8.74 -15.91 -11.91
N ALA A 419 -8.85 -16.01 -13.23
CA ALA A 419 -8.16 -15.14 -14.17
C ALA A 419 -8.51 -13.67 -13.91
N LYS A 420 -9.80 -13.36 -13.74
CA LYS A 420 -10.25 -12.00 -13.47
C LYS A 420 -9.77 -11.47 -12.12
N GLN A 421 -9.72 -12.33 -11.10
CA GLN A 421 -9.17 -11.96 -9.79
C GLN A 421 -7.67 -11.66 -9.87
N ALA A 422 -6.89 -12.48 -10.57
CA ALA A 422 -5.47 -12.24 -10.79
C ALA A 422 -5.22 -10.95 -11.58
N GLU A 423 -6.01 -10.69 -12.63
CA GLU A 423 -5.98 -9.44 -13.39
C GLU A 423 -6.25 -8.22 -12.50
N MET A 424 -7.31 -8.26 -11.68
CA MET A 424 -7.62 -7.18 -10.74
C MET A 424 -6.48 -6.98 -9.73
N LEU A 425 -5.97 -8.04 -9.11
CA LEU A 425 -4.84 -7.90 -8.18
C LEU A 425 -3.63 -7.29 -8.88
N ARG A 426 -3.35 -7.67 -10.13
CA ARG A 426 -2.24 -7.14 -10.92
C ARG A 426 -2.41 -5.64 -11.22
N GLU A 427 -3.63 -5.20 -11.53
CA GLU A 427 -3.95 -3.79 -11.81
C GLU A 427 -3.87 -2.91 -10.56
N TYR A 428 -4.36 -3.44 -9.43
CA TYR A 428 -4.47 -2.70 -8.16
C TYR A 428 -3.30 -2.94 -7.19
N ALA A 429 -2.33 -3.79 -7.54
CA ALA A 429 -1.09 -3.99 -6.81
C ALA A 429 -0.27 -2.70 -6.75
N GLU A 430 0.02 -2.25 -5.53
CA GLU A 430 0.90 -1.12 -5.25
C GLU A 430 1.86 -1.48 -4.11
N SER A 431 3.07 -0.92 -4.15
CA SER A 431 4.02 -1.04 -3.04
C SER A 431 3.43 -0.48 -1.74
N SER A 432 3.55 -1.22 -0.64
CA SER A 432 3.07 -0.79 0.68
C SER A 432 3.69 0.56 1.07
N ARG A 433 4.96 0.79 0.70
CA ARG A 433 5.66 2.05 0.92
C ARG A 433 4.98 3.22 0.23
N LYS A 434 4.64 3.08 -1.06
CA LYS A 434 3.95 4.14 -1.82
C LYS A 434 2.58 4.45 -1.24
N TYR A 435 1.82 3.39 -0.94
CA TYR A 435 0.50 3.52 -0.33
C TYR A 435 0.59 4.23 1.02
N ALA A 436 1.44 3.74 1.92
CA ALA A 436 1.60 4.28 3.27
C ALA A 436 2.01 5.76 3.25
N LEU A 437 3.02 6.13 2.46
CA LEU A 437 3.48 7.52 2.34
C LEU A 437 2.37 8.46 1.86
N ARG A 438 1.61 8.05 0.84
CA ARG A 438 0.48 8.83 0.36
C ARG A 438 -0.54 9.06 1.46
N GLU A 439 -0.86 8.02 2.23
CA GLU A 439 -1.78 8.12 3.36
C GLU A 439 -1.23 9.03 4.47
N SER A 440 0.05 8.88 4.85
CA SER A 440 0.73 9.70 5.86
C SER A 440 0.71 11.18 5.49
N TYR A 441 1.05 11.52 4.23
CA TYR A 441 1.04 12.91 3.77
C TYR A 441 -0.35 13.53 3.91
N GLY A 442 -1.40 12.80 3.53
CA GLY A 442 -2.78 13.24 3.67
C GLY A 442 -3.19 13.39 5.14
N GLY A 443 -2.83 12.44 5.99
CA GLY A 443 -3.14 12.48 7.42
C GLY A 443 -2.49 13.68 8.12
N TYR A 444 -1.21 13.93 7.88
CA TYR A 444 -0.52 15.09 8.45
C TYR A 444 -1.03 16.41 7.89
N ALA A 445 -1.43 16.45 6.61
CA ALA A 445 -2.09 17.62 6.03
C ALA A 445 -3.41 17.93 6.74
N GLU A 446 -4.25 16.91 6.98
CA GLU A 446 -5.50 17.06 7.72
C GLU A 446 -5.29 17.50 9.17
N ALA A 447 -4.27 16.94 9.85
CA ALA A 447 -3.90 17.36 11.20
C ALA A 447 -3.42 18.82 11.23
N GLY A 448 -2.61 19.24 10.25
CA GLY A 448 -2.17 20.63 10.08
C GLY A 448 -3.32 21.59 9.81
N ILE A 449 -4.31 21.19 9.00
CA ILE A 449 -5.53 21.98 8.77
C ILE A 449 -6.32 22.12 10.06
N ALA A 450 -6.47 21.04 10.85
CA ALA A 450 -7.15 21.11 12.14
C ALA A 450 -6.42 22.07 13.11
N ALA A 451 -5.09 22.06 13.14
CA ALA A 451 -4.29 22.99 13.93
C ALA A 451 -4.46 24.45 13.47
N TRP A 452 -4.50 24.70 12.17
CA TRP A 452 -4.78 26.01 11.58
C TRP A 452 -6.18 26.52 11.93
N GLU A 453 -7.20 25.67 11.78
CA GLU A 453 -8.59 26.00 12.13
C GLU A 453 -8.73 26.27 13.64
N ALA A 454 -8.12 25.44 14.49
CA ALA A 454 -8.12 25.63 15.94
C ALA A 454 -7.45 26.95 16.34
N THR A 455 -6.30 27.27 15.76
CA THR A 455 -5.59 28.54 15.99
C THR A 455 -6.49 29.74 15.69
N ARG A 456 -7.17 29.74 14.53
CA ARG A 456 -8.06 30.85 14.12
C ARG A 456 -9.32 30.92 14.97
N ARG A 457 -9.94 29.78 15.26
CA ARG A 457 -11.19 29.69 16.03
C ARG A 457 -11.00 30.14 17.47
N LYS A 458 -9.88 29.74 18.10
CA LYS A 458 -9.57 30.02 19.50
C LYS A 458 -8.74 31.28 19.71
N LYS A 459 -8.21 31.87 18.62
CA LYS A 459 -7.36 33.06 18.63
C LYS A 459 -6.19 32.92 19.60
N THR A 460 -5.52 31.77 19.53
CA THR A 460 -4.43 31.44 20.44
C THR A 460 -3.27 32.43 20.31
N LYS A 461 -2.59 32.73 21.42
CA LYS A 461 -1.44 33.65 21.44
C LYS A 461 -0.31 33.18 20.52
N LYS A 462 -0.06 31.87 20.49
CA LYS A 462 0.89 31.22 19.59
C LYS A 462 0.12 30.37 18.56
N PRO A 463 0.61 30.22 17.31
CA PRO A 463 0.00 29.27 16.40
C PRO A 463 0.16 27.84 16.92
N ILE A 464 -0.90 27.04 16.84
CA ILE A 464 -0.84 25.59 17.14
C ILE A 464 -0.23 24.89 15.93
N PHE A 465 0.72 23.99 16.10
CA PHE A 465 1.26 23.24 14.95
C PHE A 465 1.53 21.79 15.30
N VAL A 466 1.35 20.91 14.33
CA VAL A 466 1.70 19.50 14.44
C VAL A 466 3.21 19.37 14.29
N ALA A 467 3.87 18.84 15.31
CA ALA A 467 5.31 18.61 15.32
C ALA A 467 5.57 17.10 15.18
N ILE A 468 5.99 16.68 13.99
CA ILE A 468 6.23 15.26 13.68
C ILE A 468 7.57 14.84 14.27
N GLU A 469 7.55 13.81 15.13
CA GLU A 469 8.71 13.30 15.87
C GLU A 469 9.26 12.00 15.27
N ASN A 470 10.58 11.83 15.24
CA ASN A 470 11.20 10.53 14.95
C ASN A 470 10.94 9.56 16.09
N LEU A 471 10.53 8.33 15.78
CA LEU A 471 10.26 7.31 16.78
C LEU A 471 11.29 6.17 16.74
N TYR A 472 11.14 5.23 15.80
CA TYR A 472 12.00 4.04 15.72
C TYR A 472 12.79 4.01 14.41
N PRO A 473 14.09 3.67 14.45
CA PRO A 473 14.91 3.53 13.24
C PRO A 473 14.36 2.58 12.17
N GLU A 474 13.70 1.50 12.60
CA GLU A 474 13.11 0.43 11.78
C GLU A 474 11.85 0.88 11.02
N SER A 475 11.24 1.99 11.46
CA SER A 475 10.02 2.51 10.88
C SER A 475 10.29 3.80 10.10
N TYR A 476 9.56 3.99 9.00
CA TYR A 476 9.68 5.21 8.22
C TYR A 476 9.25 6.44 9.04
N GLY A 477 10.11 7.47 9.04
CA GLY A 477 10.00 8.63 9.91
C GLY A 477 10.99 8.62 11.08
N GLY A 478 11.69 7.51 11.31
CA GLY A 478 12.77 7.42 12.31
C GLY A 478 14.03 8.21 11.96
N HIS A 479 14.25 8.53 10.67
CA HIS A 479 15.43 9.26 10.21
C HIS A 479 15.09 10.73 9.84
N PRO A 480 15.98 11.72 10.10
CA PRO A 480 15.70 13.13 9.80
C PRO A 480 15.35 13.44 8.33
N GLU A 481 15.93 12.71 7.37
CA GLU A 481 15.57 12.89 5.96
C GLU A 481 14.12 12.45 5.65
N GLU A 482 13.63 11.44 6.35
CA GLU A 482 12.27 10.93 6.22
C GLU A 482 11.27 11.89 6.86
N LEU A 483 11.59 12.45 8.04
CA LEU A 483 10.80 13.52 8.65
C LEU A 483 10.71 14.74 7.72
N ARG A 484 11.83 15.13 7.11
CA ARG A 484 11.86 16.19 6.11
C ARG A 484 10.96 15.86 4.91
N ASN A 485 10.94 14.62 4.47
CA ASN A 485 10.07 14.15 3.40
C ASN A 485 8.59 14.25 3.80
N LEU A 486 8.22 13.70 4.98
CA LEU A 486 6.85 13.75 5.52
C LEU A 486 6.34 15.19 5.61
N VAL A 487 7.10 16.09 6.23
CA VAL A 487 6.70 17.49 6.39
C VAL A 487 6.57 18.20 5.04
N LYS A 488 7.51 18.03 4.11
CA LYS A 488 7.45 18.70 2.80
C LYS A 488 6.21 18.28 2.01
N ASN A 489 5.93 16.98 1.95
CA ASN A 489 4.82 16.45 1.17
C ASN A 489 3.47 16.69 1.85
N ALA A 490 3.39 16.58 3.19
CA ALA A 490 2.19 16.94 3.94
C ALA A 490 1.85 18.44 3.78
N ARG A 491 2.86 19.33 3.82
CA ARG A 491 2.65 20.77 3.57
C ARG A 491 2.10 21.04 2.18
N LYS A 492 2.59 20.34 1.16
CA LYS A 492 2.08 20.48 -0.21
C LYS A 492 0.61 20.03 -0.30
N MET A 493 0.25 18.89 0.29
CA MET A 493 -1.14 18.43 0.33
C MET A 493 -2.05 19.39 1.10
N MET A 494 -1.57 19.95 2.21
CA MET A 494 -2.29 20.99 2.96
C MET A 494 -2.48 22.25 2.13
N GLU A 495 -1.44 22.73 1.44
CA GLU A 495 -1.52 23.89 0.54
C GLU A 495 -2.58 23.67 -0.54
N ASP A 496 -2.50 22.56 -1.27
CA ASP A 496 -3.45 22.25 -2.35
C ASP A 496 -4.89 22.12 -1.82
N THR A 497 -5.07 21.57 -0.62
CA THR A 497 -6.39 21.45 0.02
C THR A 497 -6.94 22.81 0.45
N LEU A 498 -6.12 23.69 1.01
CA LEU A 498 -6.54 25.03 1.43
C LEU A 498 -6.85 25.93 0.22
N VAL A 499 -6.10 25.82 -0.87
CA VAL A 499 -6.41 26.52 -2.13
C VAL A 499 -7.77 26.09 -2.67
N LYS A 500 -8.07 24.79 -2.66
CA LYS A 500 -9.41 24.27 -3.02
C LYS A 500 -10.52 24.79 -2.10
N ARG A 501 -10.20 25.18 -0.86
CA ARG A 501 -11.12 25.81 0.10
C ARG A 501 -11.17 27.34 -0.02
N GLY A 502 -10.55 27.93 -1.05
CA GLY A 502 -10.67 29.35 -1.37
C GLY A 502 -9.55 30.25 -0.83
N LEU A 503 -8.49 29.70 -0.22
CA LEU A 503 -7.32 30.50 0.14
C LEU A 503 -6.47 30.82 -1.08
N SER A 504 -5.79 31.97 -1.07
CA SER A 504 -4.73 32.20 -2.05
C SER A 504 -3.57 31.23 -1.84
N ARG A 505 -2.80 30.97 -2.90
CA ARG A 505 -1.65 30.06 -2.83
C ARG A 505 -0.60 30.50 -1.80
N LYS A 506 -0.39 31.81 -1.67
CA LYS A 506 0.54 32.38 -0.68
C LYS A 506 0.07 32.10 0.74
N GLU A 507 -1.20 32.39 1.05
CA GLU A 507 -1.78 32.15 2.37
C GLU A 507 -1.79 30.66 2.73
N ALA A 508 -2.15 29.79 1.78
CA ALA A 508 -2.16 28.35 1.96
C ALA A 508 -0.75 27.80 2.27
N ARG A 509 0.28 28.31 1.57
CA ARG A 509 1.68 27.95 1.81
C ARG A 509 2.17 28.43 3.17
N ASP A 510 1.84 29.66 3.56
CA ASP A 510 2.20 30.22 4.86
C ASP A 510 1.51 29.46 6.01
N ALA A 511 0.24 29.07 5.84
CA ALA A 511 -0.48 28.21 6.76
C ALA A 511 0.21 26.83 6.89
N ALA A 512 0.49 26.16 5.77
CA ALA A 512 1.18 24.87 5.80
C ALA A 512 2.56 24.94 6.48
N ARG A 513 3.35 25.98 6.19
CA ARG A 513 4.65 26.20 6.83
C ARG A 513 4.53 26.39 8.35
N THR A 514 3.49 27.09 8.77
CA THR A 514 3.25 27.42 10.18
C THR A 514 2.75 26.22 10.98
N HIS A 515 1.83 25.44 10.42
CA HIS A 515 1.03 24.44 11.14
C HIS A 515 1.53 23.00 11.04
N ILE A 516 2.56 22.72 10.24
CA ILE A 516 3.21 21.40 10.16
C ILE A 516 4.71 21.61 10.29
N LYS A 517 5.35 21.01 11.30
CA LYS A 517 6.79 21.12 11.58
C LYS A 517 7.37 19.77 12.02
N ILE A 518 8.68 19.76 12.25
CA ILE A 518 9.42 18.63 12.80
C ILE A 518 9.73 18.93 14.27
N THR A 519 9.72 17.91 15.10
CA THR A 519 10.46 17.87 16.37
C THR A 519 11.44 16.70 16.32
N LEU A 520 12.63 16.89 16.87
CA LEU A 520 13.67 15.85 16.88
C LEU A 520 13.86 15.38 18.31
N ASP A 521 13.48 14.13 18.57
CA ASP A 521 13.76 13.48 19.84
C ASP A 521 15.16 12.87 19.81
N THR A 522 16.06 13.40 20.64
CA THR A 522 17.44 12.94 20.73
C THR A 522 17.60 11.59 21.41
N GLY A 523 16.66 11.19 22.26
CA GLY A 523 16.60 9.86 22.88
C GLY A 523 16.29 8.78 21.85
N HIS A 524 15.32 9.01 20.97
CA HIS A 524 15.04 8.16 19.81
C HIS A 524 16.22 8.17 18.83
N LEU A 525 16.90 9.30 18.62
CA LEU A 525 18.12 9.32 17.80
C LEU A 525 19.23 8.43 18.36
N ASN A 526 19.35 8.33 19.69
CA ASN A 526 20.35 7.46 20.32
C ASN A 526 20.13 5.97 20.01
N MET A 527 18.91 5.57 19.64
CA MET A 527 18.62 4.20 19.21
C MET A 527 19.36 3.81 17.92
N TRP A 528 19.76 4.78 17.09
CA TRP A 528 20.53 4.52 15.88
C TRP A 528 21.93 3.95 16.15
N ARG A 529 22.49 4.13 17.36
CA ARG A 529 23.83 3.62 17.72
C ARG A 529 23.97 2.10 17.65
N LYS A 530 22.85 1.37 17.61
CA LYS A 530 22.84 -0.10 17.51
C LYS A 530 23.04 -0.61 16.07
N TYR A 531 22.94 0.27 15.08
CA TYR A 531 23.13 0.02 13.65
C TYR A 531 24.41 0.69 13.16
#